data_AF-A0A816E6A5-F1
#
_entry.id   AF-A0A816E6A5-F1
#
_cell.length_a   1.000
_cell.length_b   1.000
_cell.length_c   1.000
_cell.angle_alpha   90.00
_cell.angle_beta   90.00
_cell.angle_gamma   90.00
#
_symmetry.space_group_name_H-M   'P 1'
#
loop_
_entity.id
_entity.type
_entity.pdbx_description
1 polymer ?
#
loop_
_entity_poly.entity_id
_entity_poly.type
_entity_poly.pdbx_seq_one_letter_code
_entity_poly.pdbx_strand_id
1 'polypeptide(L)'
;EVIKSSGGELLSNTFVISKELQDKIDKKLNEICQEYAEKESAHCTPQLYAAALQGNIALASSSSSATAKGAVAKKPAASAGKRKGASKVSEETSTNQETIPFVGKDEIKSQIRSINDELPDEILDLLTDNLYSVKSRQYLDQFIQRVKESFVAKESEAGSDTTRKNEIKNVQESIKQMHANICIFSRAIEQLIAENETGLAETLQRHLIRSLCSDMCDNILRELDPSANSKTGQLTIEERNKLIQKMSEPNRSFLSKVNESLNGKNVETTLTRLEDAANDLLQLSLKRPNKKNEKDIALDIREKLKAKLTDEQDPAMILHLTVTLIFYAVTTGRFIHAPGKAVPALIKYLSKALPTNVNQRLHEMQDYVIQQSTTGAAAAPLSTDRIEFIKKLGLSAKENMSFASFSTDTDEAQ
;
A
#
# COMPACT_ATOMS: atom_id res chain seq x y z
N GLU A 1 22.51 -47.87 28.68
CA GLU A 1 22.58 -46.87 29.77
C GLU A 1 24.00 -46.40 30.08
N VAL A 2 24.99 -47.29 30.21
CA VAL A 2 26.41 -46.93 30.50
C VAL A 2 27.01 -45.91 29.51
N ILE A 3 26.74 -46.05 28.21
CA ILE A 3 27.24 -45.14 27.15
C ILE A 3 26.64 -43.73 27.27
N LYS A 4 25.36 -43.62 27.67
CA LYS A 4 24.71 -42.32 27.89
C LYS A 4 25.22 -41.63 29.17
N SER A 5 25.63 -42.39 30.18
CA SER A 5 26.21 -41.85 31.42
C SER A 5 27.66 -41.37 31.28
N SER A 6 28.41 -41.81 30.27
CA SER A 6 29.79 -41.38 29.99
C SER A 6 29.89 -40.27 28.94
N GLY A 7 28.75 -39.74 28.47
CA GLY A 7 28.72 -38.70 27.45
C GLY A 7 29.24 -39.16 26.09
N GLY A 8 29.03 -40.42 25.71
CA GLY A 8 29.33 -40.92 24.36
C GLY A 8 28.06 -41.12 23.53
N GLU A 9 28.16 -40.95 22.21
CA GLU A 9 27.10 -41.33 21.27
C GLU A 9 27.50 -42.56 20.46
N LEU A 10 26.50 -43.42 20.20
CA LEU A 10 26.67 -44.69 19.51
C LEU A 10 26.52 -44.45 17.99
N LEU A 11 27.58 -44.67 17.22
CA LEU A 11 27.57 -44.49 15.75
C LEU A 11 27.11 -45.74 15.00
N SER A 12 27.30 -46.91 15.61
CA SER A 12 26.78 -48.21 15.18
C SER A 12 26.78 -49.14 16.38
N ASN A 13 26.22 -50.35 16.25
CA ASN A 13 26.16 -51.36 17.32
C ASN A 13 27.55 -51.74 17.92
N THR A 14 28.65 -51.21 17.40
CA THR A 14 30.03 -51.57 17.75
C THR A 14 30.91 -50.38 18.17
N PHE A 15 30.55 -49.12 17.85
CA PHE A 15 31.45 -47.96 18.06
C PHE A 15 30.81 -46.81 18.84
N VAL A 16 31.55 -46.26 19.80
CA VAL A 16 31.19 -45.10 20.62
C VAL A 16 32.21 -43.99 20.37
N ILE A 17 31.74 -42.78 20.04
CA ILE A 17 32.58 -41.59 20.00
C ILE A 17 32.28 -40.71 21.21
N SER A 18 33.32 -40.11 21.79
CA SER A 18 33.18 -39.13 22.86
C SER A 18 32.45 -37.88 22.35
N LYS A 19 31.53 -37.34 23.13
CA LYS A 19 30.81 -36.09 22.80
C LYS A 19 31.74 -34.93 22.49
N GLU A 20 32.91 -34.83 23.15
CA GLU A 20 33.88 -33.77 22.85
C GLU A 20 34.44 -33.84 21.41
N LEU A 21 34.76 -35.05 20.93
CA LEU A 21 35.22 -35.24 19.55
C LEU A 21 34.10 -34.98 18.54
N GLN A 22 32.88 -35.42 18.85
CA GLN A 22 31.70 -35.15 18.03
C GLN A 22 31.41 -33.66 17.92
N ASP A 23 31.44 -32.91 19.03
CA ASP A 23 31.24 -31.46 19.05
C ASP A 23 32.31 -30.73 18.21
N LYS A 24 33.57 -31.19 18.25
CA LYS A 24 34.66 -30.65 17.42
C LYS A 24 34.43 -30.91 15.93
N ILE A 25 34.03 -32.13 15.56
CA ILE A 25 33.71 -32.50 14.18
C ILE A 25 32.51 -31.69 13.67
N ASP A 26 31.44 -31.59 14.46
CA ASP A 26 30.26 -30.83 14.10
C ASP A 26 30.56 -29.36 13.93
N LYS A 27 31.34 -28.76 14.83
CA LYS A 27 31.78 -27.36 14.69
C LYS A 27 32.54 -27.14 13.39
N LYS A 28 33.51 -28.01 13.07
CA LYS A 28 34.33 -27.83 11.86
C LYS A 28 33.54 -28.02 10.58
N LEU A 29 32.65 -29.01 10.53
CA LEU A 29 31.80 -29.25 9.37
C LEU A 29 30.75 -28.14 9.20
N ASN A 30 30.26 -27.55 10.29
CA ASN A 30 29.37 -26.40 10.22
C ASN A 30 30.07 -25.16 9.64
N GLU A 31 31.33 -24.91 10.02
CA GLU A 31 32.16 -23.84 9.43
C GLU A 31 32.29 -24.04 7.91
N ILE A 32 32.56 -25.26 7.46
CA ILE A 32 32.68 -25.58 6.03
C ILE A 32 31.35 -25.37 5.29
N CYS A 33 30.22 -25.85 5.83
CA CYS A 33 28.91 -25.60 5.23
C CYS A 33 28.66 -24.10 5.07
N GLN A 34 29.03 -23.29 6.06
CA GLN A 34 28.84 -21.86 6.04
C GLN A 34 29.73 -21.17 4.99
N GLU A 35 31.04 -21.49 4.97
CA GLU A 35 32.00 -20.92 4.02
C GLU A 35 31.62 -21.23 2.56
N TYR A 36 31.22 -22.47 2.29
CA TYR A 36 30.76 -22.87 0.96
C TYR A 36 29.44 -22.18 0.59
N ALA A 37 28.47 -22.09 1.51
CA ALA A 37 27.21 -21.39 1.25
C ALA A 37 27.43 -19.89 0.97
N GLU A 38 28.38 -19.26 1.67
CA GLU A 38 28.79 -17.86 1.45
C GLU A 38 29.39 -17.65 0.07
N LYS A 39 30.36 -18.48 -0.29
CA LYS A 39 31.05 -18.40 -1.57
C LYS A 39 30.10 -18.65 -2.75
N GLU A 40 29.25 -19.66 -2.64
CA GLU A 40 28.35 -20.04 -3.73
C GLU A 40 27.20 -19.05 -3.89
N SER A 41 26.68 -18.49 -2.79
CA SER A 41 25.65 -17.44 -2.85
C SER A 41 26.17 -16.11 -3.43
N ALA A 42 27.45 -15.78 -3.23
CA ALA A 42 28.08 -14.59 -3.81
C ALA A 42 28.29 -14.69 -5.34
N HIS A 43 28.49 -15.90 -5.87
CA HIS A 43 28.78 -16.16 -7.29
C HIS A 43 27.64 -16.90 -8.01
N CYS A 44 26.45 -16.93 -7.40
CA CYS A 44 25.28 -17.67 -7.88
C CYS A 44 24.80 -17.17 -9.26
N THR A 45 24.50 -18.10 -10.17
CA THR A 45 23.92 -17.74 -11.48
C THR A 45 22.47 -17.26 -11.32
N PRO A 46 21.96 -16.41 -12.22
CA PRO A 46 20.58 -15.94 -12.14
C PRO A 46 19.53 -17.07 -12.12
N GLN A 47 19.83 -18.20 -12.77
CA GLN A 47 18.99 -19.39 -12.81
C GLN A 47 18.94 -20.10 -11.45
N LEU A 48 20.11 -20.34 -10.84
CA LEU A 48 20.24 -20.98 -9.53
C LEU A 48 19.64 -20.08 -8.41
N TYR A 49 19.79 -18.76 -8.54
CA TYR A 49 19.22 -17.77 -7.65
C TYR A 49 17.68 -17.79 -7.66
N ALA A 50 17.07 -17.83 -8.85
CA ALA A 50 15.62 -17.93 -9.01
C ALA A 50 15.07 -19.26 -8.48
N ALA A 51 15.76 -20.37 -8.76
CA ALA A 51 15.39 -21.69 -8.27
C ALA A 51 15.42 -21.78 -6.73
N ALA A 52 16.42 -21.16 -6.09
CA ALA A 52 16.54 -21.11 -4.63
C ALA A 52 15.41 -20.30 -3.97
N LEU A 53 14.97 -19.19 -4.57
CA LEU A 53 13.83 -18.40 -4.07
C LEU A 53 12.49 -19.14 -4.24
N GLN A 54 12.33 -19.90 -5.32
CA GLN A 54 11.11 -20.66 -5.62
C GLN A 54 11.05 -22.02 -4.91
N GLY A 55 12.11 -22.43 -4.20
CA GLY A 55 12.19 -23.73 -3.53
C GLY A 55 12.38 -24.91 -4.49
N ASN A 56 12.82 -24.65 -5.73
CA ASN A 56 13.02 -25.64 -6.79
C ASN A 56 14.50 -25.96 -7.01
N ILE A 57 15.26 -26.09 -5.91
CA ILE A 57 16.70 -26.39 -5.92
C ILE A 57 16.98 -27.69 -5.13
N ALA A 58 17.89 -28.51 -5.65
CA ALA A 58 18.30 -29.78 -5.04
C ALA A 58 19.83 -29.90 -4.98
N LEU A 59 20.33 -30.84 -4.18
CA LEU A 59 21.75 -31.21 -4.19
C LEU A 59 22.08 -32.00 -5.45
N ALA A 60 23.22 -31.71 -6.06
CA ALA A 60 23.73 -32.54 -7.15
C ALA A 60 24.02 -33.94 -6.62
N SER A 61 23.48 -34.98 -7.28
CA SER A 61 23.82 -36.36 -6.92
C SER A 61 25.30 -36.60 -7.21
N SER A 62 26.05 -36.99 -6.19
CA SER A 62 27.46 -37.36 -6.33
C SER A 62 27.58 -38.69 -7.08
N SER A 63 27.46 -38.63 -8.40
CA SER A 63 27.79 -39.72 -9.32
C SER A 63 28.60 -39.15 -10.48
N SER A 64 29.92 -39.30 -10.37
CA SER A 64 30.93 -39.34 -11.43
C SER A 64 31.04 -38.17 -12.43
N SER A 65 32.12 -37.40 -12.27
CA SER A 65 33.04 -36.90 -13.32
C SER A 65 32.55 -36.71 -14.76
N ALA A 66 32.53 -35.46 -15.27
CA ALA A 66 33.04 -35.12 -16.61
C ALA A 66 33.15 -33.59 -16.86
N THR A 67 34.39 -33.16 -17.06
CA THR A 67 34.90 -32.08 -17.94
C THR A 67 33.94 -31.17 -18.71
N ALA A 68 34.18 -29.87 -18.55
CA ALA A 68 33.77 -28.79 -19.45
C ALA A 68 34.30 -28.96 -20.89
N LYS A 69 33.46 -28.65 -21.90
CA LYS A 69 33.83 -27.99 -23.17
C LYS A 69 32.62 -27.70 -24.06
N GLY A 70 32.49 -26.42 -24.47
CA GLY A 70 32.29 -26.03 -25.86
C GLY A 70 30.89 -26.12 -26.48
N ALA A 71 30.30 -24.95 -26.73
CA ALA A 71 29.21 -24.73 -27.68
C ALA A 71 29.53 -25.25 -29.09
N VAL A 72 28.52 -25.66 -29.87
CA VAL A 72 28.28 -25.31 -31.29
C VAL A 72 26.87 -25.77 -31.74
N ALA A 73 26.19 -24.92 -32.50
CA ALA A 73 24.87 -25.08 -33.09
C ALA A 73 24.77 -26.15 -34.20
N LYS A 74 23.56 -26.72 -34.39
CA LYS A 74 22.95 -26.97 -35.73
C LYS A 74 21.50 -27.46 -35.66
N LYS A 75 20.61 -26.75 -36.38
CA LYS A 75 19.40 -27.30 -37.06
C LYS A 75 19.87 -28.15 -38.28
N PRO A 76 19.10 -29.11 -38.85
CA PRO A 76 17.80 -28.80 -39.48
C PRO A 76 16.74 -29.93 -39.62
N ALA A 77 15.60 -29.51 -40.17
CA ALA A 77 14.71 -30.20 -41.12
C ALA A 77 13.67 -31.24 -40.67
N ALA A 78 12.52 -31.14 -41.35
CA ALA A 78 11.25 -31.82 -41.14
C ALA A 78 11.09 -33.07 -42.02
N SER A 79 10.25 -34.02 -41.61
CA SER A 79 9.38 -34.79 -42.53
C SER A 79 8.21 -35.45 -41.79
N ALA A 80 7.08 -35.58 -42.49
CA ALA A 80 5.77 -36.04 -42.01
C ALA A 80 5.59 -37.57 -42.06
N GLY A 81 4.67 -38.14 -41.25
CA GLY A 81 4.27 -39.56 -41.42
C GLY A 81 3.40 -40.24 -40.34
N LYS A 82 2.14 -39.83 -40.22
CA LYS A 82 0.89 -40.57 -39.87
C LYS A 82 0.89 -41.99 -39.17
N ARG A 83 0.15 -42.03 -38.03
CA ARG A 83 -0.89 -43.00 -37.55
C ARG A 83 -0.57 -44.26 -36.69
N LYS A 84 -1.19 -44.22 -35.49
CA LYS A 84 -1.97 -45.25 -34.72
C LYS A 84 -1.25 -46.37 -33.92
N GLY A 85 -1.50 -46.38 -32.60
CA GLY A 85 -1.47 -47.57 -31.74
C GLY A 85 -1.35 -47.20 -30.25
N ALA A 86 -2.33 -47.57 -29.42
CA ALA A 86 -2.47 -47.18 -28.02
C ALA A 86 -1.65 -48.06 -27.05
N SER A 87 -1.16 -47.47 -25.95
CA SER A 87 -1.55 -47.77 -24.55
C SER A 87 -0.41 -47.60 -23.53
N LYS A 88 -0.80 -47.12 -22.34
CA LYS A 88 -0.12 -47.09 -21.01
C LYS A 88 0.95 -46.04 -20.70
N VAL A 89 0.47 -44.97 -20.05
CA VAL A 89 0.83 -44.48 -18.70
C VAL A 89 2.28 -44.70 -18.22
N SER A 90 3.04 -43.60 -18.23
CA SER A 90 3.81 -43.10 -17.08
C SER A 90 4.19 -41.65 -17.38
N GLU A 91 3.45 -40.71 -16.79
CA GLU A 91 3.78 -39.28 -16.79
C GLU A 91 5.08 -39.07 -16.02
N GLU A 92 6.21 -39.02 -16.72
CA GLU A 92 7.39 -38.32 -16.24
C GLU A 92 7.11 -36.82 -16.34
N THR A 93 6.63 -36.23 -15.25
CA THR A 93 6.66 -34.78 -15.09
C THR A 93 8.11 -34.39 -14.80
N SER A 94 8.88 -34.12 -15.86
CA SER A 94 10.20 -33.50 -15.76
C SER A 94 10.04 -32.07 -15.25
N THR A 95 9.94 -31.93 -13.93
CA THR A 95 10.24 -30.66 -13.27
C THR A 95 11.74 -30.44 -13.39
N ASN A 96 12.16 -29.45 -14.19
CA ASN A 96 13.55 -29.01 -14.25
C ASN A 96 13.95 -28.47 -12.87
N GLN A 97 14.47 -29.33 -12.00
CA GLN A 97 15.07 -28.94 -10.73
C GLN A 97 16.53 -28.55 -10.99
N GLU A 98 16.90 -27.34 -10.56
CA GLU A 98 18.29 -26.90 -10.59
C GLU A 98 19.08 -27.59 -9.48
N THR A 99 20.34 -27.93 -9.74
CA THR A 99 21.19 -28.64 -8.76
C THR A 99 22.39 -27.81 -8.35
N ILE A 100 22.73 -27.86 -7.05
CA ILE A 100 23.91 -27.21 -6.49
C ILE A 100 24.92 -28.26 -5.99
N PRO A 101 26.20 -28.15 -6.36
CA PRO A 101 27.23 -29.03 -5.83
C PRO A 101 27.53 -28.69 -4.36
N PHE A 102 27.81 -29.73 -3.56
CA PHE A 102 28.42 -29.61 -2.25
C PHE A 102 29.78 -30.31 -2.25
N VAL A 103 30.59 -30.05 -1.22
CA VAL A 103 31.88 -30.68 -0.95
C VAL A 103 31.80 -32.20 -1.12
N GLY A 104 32.79 -32.80 -1.78
CA GLY A 104 32.85 -34.24 -1.96
C GLY A 104 33.16 -35.00 -0.67
N LYS A 105 32.77 -36.27 -0.58
CA LYS A 105 33.02 -37.12 0.60
C LYS A 105 34.49 -37.17 1.01
N ASP A 106 35.42 -37.13 0.05
CA ASP A 106 36.87 -37.21 0.31
C ASP A 106 37.40 -35.97 1.05
N GLU A 107 36.82 -34.80 0.79
CA GLU A 107 37.20 -33.56 1.47
C GLU A 107 36.63 -33.53 2.91
N ILE A 108 35.43 -34.09 3.13
CA ILE A 108 34.90 -34.32 4.50
C ILE A 108 35.81 -35.29 5.28
N LYS A 109 36.28 -36.37 4.66
CA LYS A 109 37.22 -37.32 5.29
C LYS A 109 38.51 -36.62 5.72
N SER A 110 39.09 -35.80 4.85
CA SER A 110 40.31 -35.02 5.13
C SER A 110 40.11 -34.09 6.34
N GLN A 111 38.95 -33.45 6.44
CA GLN A 111 38.64 -32.53 7.52
C GLN A 111 38.45 -33.25 8.86
N ILE A 112 37.82 -34.42 8.87
CA ILE A 112 37.72 -35.26 10.08
C ILE A 112 39.11 -35.74 10.53
N ARG A 113 39.99 -36.16 9.59
CA ARG A 113 41.38 -36.54 9.91
C ARG A 113 42.20 -35.39 10.48
N SER A 114 41.96 -34.15 10.04
CA SER A 114 42.64 -32.97 10.60
C SER A 114 42.32 -32.71 12.08
N ILE A 115 41.18 -33.23 12.56
CA ILE A 115 40.75 -33.12 13.97
C ILE A 115 41.31 -34.27 14.80
N ASN A 116 41.39 -35.46 14.21
CA ASN A 116 41.98 -36.64 14.84
C ASN A 116 42.60 -37.56 13.78
N ASP A 117 43.94 -37.57 13.72
CA ASP A 117 44.71 -38.37 12.76
C ASP A 117 44.80 -39.86 13.17
N GLU A 118 44.45 -40.19 14.41
CA GLU A 118 44.51 -41.55 14.95
C GLU A 118 43.21 -42.35 14.69
N LEU A 119 42.26 -41.80 13.93
CA LEU A 119 40.97 -42.44 13.68
C LEU A 119 41.09 -43.57 12.64
N PRO A 120 40.67 -44.82 12.93
CA PRO A 120 40.67 -45.90 11.95
C PRO A 120 39.84 -45.61 10.71
N ASP A 121 40.32 -46.03 9.54
CA ASP A 121 39.68 -45.77 8.25
C ASP A 121 38.25 -46.29 8.16
N GLU A 122 37.96 -47.44 8.78
CA GLU A 122 36.62 -48.02 8.85
C GLU A 122 35.63 -47.13 9.61
N ILE A 123 36.10 -46.46 10.68
CA ILE A 123 35.28 -45.54 11.49
C ILE A 123 35.14 -44.20 10.75
N LEU A 124 36.21 -43.74 10.10
CA LEU A 124 36.22 -42.52 9.30
C LEU A 124 35.22 -42.60 8.13
N ASP A 125 35.17 -43.73 7.43
CA ASP A 125 34.23 -43.96 6.33
C ASP A 125 32.79 -43.98 6.83
N LEU A 126 32.52 -44.72 7.91
CA LEU A 126 31.19 -44.79 8.53
C LEU A 126 30.71 -43.42 9.03
N LEU A 127 31.60 -42.65 9.67
CA LEU A 127 31.31 -41.31 10.17
C LEU A 127 31.05 -40.34 9.02
N THR A 128 31.86 -40.41 7.96
CA THR A 128 31.69 -39.59 6.75
C THR A 128 30.35 -39.89 6.09
N ASP A 129 29.96 -41.16 5.93
CA ASP A 129 28.70 -41.51 5.28
C ASP A 129 27.47 -41.04 6.07
N ASN A 130 27.50 -41.17 7.39
CA ASN A 130 26.44 -40.68 8.27
C ASN A 130 26.33 -39.16 8.24
N LEU A 131 27.46 -38.46 8.32
CA LEU A 131 27.49 -36.99 8.37
C LEU A 131 27.24 -36.35 7.01
N TYR A 132 27.67 -36.98 5.91
CA TYR A 132 27.56 -36.39 4.56
C TYR A 132 26.12 -36.07 4.20
N SER A 133 25.18 -36.98 4.46
CA SER A 133 23.77 -36.77 4.16
C SER A 133 23.18 -35.59 4.95
N VAL A 134 23.52 -35.50 6.24
CA VAL A 134 23.06 -34.45 7.15
C VAL A 134 23.68 -33.10 6.78
N LYS A 135 25.00 -33.06 6.57
CA LYS A 135 25.74 -31.83 6.25
C LYS A 135 25.43 -31.31 4.85
N SER A 136 25.18 -32.19 3.88
CA SER A 136 24.75 -31.76 2.54
C SER A 136 23.39 -31.05 2.61
N ARG A 137 22.46 -31.59 3.40
CA ARG A 137 21.15 -30.94 3.62
C ARG A 137 21.29 -29.62 4.36
N GLN A 138 22.12 -29.59 5.40
CA GLN A 138 22.41 -28.38 6.17
C GLN A 138 23.05 -27.28 5.30
N TYR A 139 23.97 -27.65 4.39
CA TYR A 139 24.54 -26.75 3.40
C TYR A 139 23.46 -26.17 2.48
N LEU A 140 22.57 -27.01 1.94
CA LEU A 140 21.47 -26.54 1.08
C LEU A 140 20.57 -25.54 1.81
N ASP A 141 20.21 -25.83 3.07
CA ASP A 141 19.39 -24.94 3.90
C ASP A 141 20.10 -23.60 4.16
N GLN A 142 21.41 -23.64 4.48
CA GLN A 142 22.21 -22.43 4.68
C GLN A 142 22.38 -21.62 3.39
N PHE A 143 22.59 -22.27 2.24
CA PHE A 143 22.66 -21.60 0.94
C PHE A 143 21.35 -20.89 0.59
N ILE A 144 20.20 -21.58 0.74
CA ILE A 144 18.88 -20.99 0.51
C ILE A 144 18.66 -19.80 1.44
N GLN A 145 19.07 -19.93 2.71
CA GLN A 145 18.97 -18.86 3.70
C GLN A 145 19.81 -17.63 3.31
N ARG A 146 21.05 -17.81 2.85
CA ARG A 146 21.91 -16.70 2.38
C ARG A 146 21.38 -16.04 1.11
N VAL A 147 20.83 -16.82 0.18
CA VAL A 147 20.17 -16.25 -1.01
C VAL A 147 18.98 -15.39 -0.59
N LYS A 148 18.14 -15.86 0.33
CA LYS A 148 17.01 -15.08 0.88
C LYS A 148 17.47 -13.83 1.62
N GLU A 149 18.50 -13.91 2.44
CA GLU A 149 19.06 -12.75 3.14
C GLU A 149 19.65 -11.73 2.15
N SER A 150 20.32 -12.18 1.09
CA SER A 150 20.83 -11.31 0.03
C SER A 150 19.71 -10.68 -0.79
N PHE A 151 18.59 -11.41 -0.99
CA PHE A 151 17.39 -10.90 -1.62
C PHE A 151 16.75 -9.81 -0.74
N VAL A 152 16.58 -10.08 0.55
CA VAL A 152 16.06 -9.11 1.53
C VAL A 152 16.99 -7.89 1.66
N ALA A 153 18.31 -8.08 1.58
CA ALA A 153 19.28 -6.98 1.61
C ALA A 153 19.24 -6.14 0.32
N LYS A 154 19.08 -6.77 -0.85
CA LYS A 154 18.88 -6.08 -2.13
C LYS A 154 17.51 -5.40 -2.22
N GLU A 155 16.48 -5.97 -1.58
CA GLU A 155 15.17 -5.33 -1.35
C GLU A 155 15.24 -4.24 -0.27
N SER A 156 16.25 -4.23 0.59
CA SER A 156 16.45 -3.14 1.56
C SER A 156 17.06 -1.89 0.91
N GLU A 157 17.77 -2.04 -0.21
CA GLU A 157 18.09 -0.93 -1.13
C GLU A 157 16.92 -0.54 -2.05
N ALA A 158 15.89 -1.39 -2.14
CA ALA A 158 14.70 -1.21 -2.96
C ALA A 158 13.40 -1.50 -2.19
N GLY A 159 13.13 -0.75 -1.11
CA GLY A 159 11.81 -0.63 -0.47
C GLY A 159 11.17 -1.92 0.09
N SER A 160 11.31 -2.13 1.41
CA SER A 160 10.81 -3.30 2.13
C SER A 160 9.33 -3.64 1.91
N ASP A 161 9.03 -4.94 1.85
CA ASP A 161 7.69 -5.53 1.77
C ASP A 161 6.80 -5.19 3.00
N THR A 162 7.39 -4.77 4.12
CA THR A 162 6.69 -4.18 5.27
C THR A 162 6.26 -2.74 5.02
N THR A 163 7.09 -1.94 4.34
CA THR A 163 6.71 -0.58 3.91
C THR A 163 5.61 -0.66 2.87
N ARG A 164 5.73 -1.56 1.88
CA ARG A 164 4.69 -1.80 0.87
C ARG A 164 3.37 -2.29 1.47
N LYS A 165 3.41 -3.24 2.42
CA LYS A 165 2.19 -3.70 3.13
C LYS A 165 1.56 -2.60 3.98
N ASN A 166 2.37 -1.74 4.59
CA ASN A 166 1.87 -0.58 5.33
C ASN A 166 1.34 0.50 4.36
N GLU A 167 1.99 0.73 3.22
CA GLU A 167 1.53 1.64 2.17
C GLU A 167 0.19 1.20 1.58
N ILE A 168 0.04 -0.08 1.21
CA ILE A 168 -1.22 -0.65 0.72
C ILE A 168 -2.32 -0.50 1.79
N LYS A 169 -2.03 -0.80 3.06
CA LYS A 169 -2.98 -0.58 4.16
C LYS A 169 -3.35 0.90 4.29
N ASN A 170 -2.38 1.80 4.23
CA ASN A 170 -2.59 3.24 4.31
C ASN A 170 -3.44 3.76 3.14
N VAL A 171 -3.24 3.24 1.92
CA VAL A 171 -4.05 3.61 0.75
C VAL A 171 -5.47 3.06 0.88
N GLN A 172 -5.65 1.82 1.34
CA GLN A 172 -6.99 1.26 1.60
C GLN A 172 -7.74 2.02 2.71
N GLU A 173 -7.05 2.44 3.77
CA GLU A 173 -7.61 3.31 4.81
C GLU A 173 -7.96 4.69 4.27
N SER A 174 -7.10 5.26 3.42
CA SER A 174 -7.36 6.52 2.73
C SER A 174 -8.61 6.42 1.84
N ILE A 175 -8.76 5.34 1.06
CA ILE A 175 -9.96 5.06 0.24
C ILE A 175 -11.20 4.98 1.12
N LYS A 176 -11.14 4.27 2.26
CA LYS A 176 -12.26 4.19 3.22
C LYS A 176 -12.63 5.55 3.80
N GLN A 177 -11.64 6.36 4.17
CA GLN A 177 -11.88 7.70 4.71
C GLN A 177 -12.49 8.64 3.65
N MET A 178 -11.98 8.62 2.42
CA MET A 178 -12.55 9.38 1.31
C MET A 178 -13.99 8.96 1.02
N HIS A 179 -14.27 7.65 0.96
CA HIS A 179 -15.62 7.12 0.78
C HIS A 179 -16.58 7.64 1.86
N ALA A 180 -16.19 7.54 3.13
CA ALA A 180 -16.99 8.02 4.25
C ALA A 180 -17.28 9.52 4.16
N ASN A 181 -16.28 10.32 3.79
CA ASN A 181 -16.43 11.76 3.57
C ASN A 181 -17.39 12.06 2.39
N ILE A 182 -17.21 11.38 1.25
CA ILE A 182 -18.08 11.54 0.07
C ILE A 182 -19.54 11.24 0.43
N CYS A 183 -19.81 10.18 1.20
CA CYS A 183 -21.16 9.86 1.66
C CYS A 183 -21.81 11.01 2.45
N ILE A 184 -21.07 11.59 3.41
CA ILE A 184 -21.58 12.68 4.25
C ILE A 184 -21.84 13.94 3.42
N PHE A 185 -20.92 14.29 2.52
CA PHE A 185 -21.07 15.44 1.63
C PHE A 185 -22.23 15.24 0.64
N SER A 186 -22.45 14.03 0.13
CA SER A 186 -23.58 13.71 -0.75
C SER A 186 -24.93 13.95 -0.05
N ARG A 187 -25.06 13.56 1.22
CA ARG A 187 -26.30 13.80 1.99
C ARG A 187 -26.61 15.28 2.22
N ALA A 188 -25.57 16.11 2.37
CA ALA A 188 -25.76 17.57 2.45
C ALA A 188 -26.25 18.14 1.12
N ILE A 189 -25.74 17.63 0.00
CA ILE A 189 -26.19 18.00 -1.35
C ILE A 189 -27.65 17.56 -1.58
N GLU A 190 -28.02 16.35 -1.18
CA GLU A 190 -29.41 15.86 -1.28
C GLU A 190 -30.39 16.76 -0.54
N GLN A 191 -30.01 17.25 0.65
CA GLN A 191 -30.82 18.23 1.38
C GLN A 191 -30.99 19.53 0.59
N LEU A 192 -29.91 20.07 0.02
CA LEU A 192 -29.98 21.29 -0.79
C LEU A 192 -30.88 21.12 -2.03
N ILE A 193 -30.86 19.93 -2.65
CA ILE A 193 -31.77 19.59 -3.75
C ILE A 193 -33.23 19.60 -3.25
N ALA A 194 -33.50 18.99 -2.10
CA ALA A 194 -34.84 18.98 -1.51
C ALA A 194 -35.35 20.39 -1.14
N GLU A 195 -34.45 21.31 -0.83
CA GLU A 195 -34.74 22.72 -0.54
C GLU A 195 -34.79 23.61 -1.81
N ASN A 196 -34.71 23.01 -3.01
CA ASN A 196 -34.71 23.69 -4.32
C ASN A 196 -33.50 24.59 -4.60
N GLU A 197 -32.37 24.40 -3.90
CA GLU A 197 -31.11 25.11 -4.14
C GLU A 197 -30.27 24.41 -5.23
N THR A 198 -30.89 24.16 -6.39
CA THR A 198 -30.35 23.31 -7.47
C THR A 198 -29.02 23.81 -8.02
N GLY A 199 -28.85 25.11 -8.25
CA GLY A 199 -27.60 25.68 -8.78
C GLY A 199 -26.40 25.53 -7.83
N LEU A 200 -26.63 25.69 -6.53
CA LEU A 200 -25.61 25.46 -5.51
C LEU A 200 -25.29 23.96 -5.43
N ALA A 201 -26.33 23.11 -5.36
CA ALA A 201 -26.17 21.66 -5.32
C ALA A 201 -25.39 21.13 -6.53
N GLU A 202 -25.67 21.60 -7.75
CA GLU A 202 -24.92 21.23 -8.96
C GLU A 202 -23.45 21.65 -8.89
N THR A 203 -23.17 22.83 -8.32
CA THR A 203 -21.79 23.31 -8.15
C THR A 203 -21.02 22.42 -7.18
N LEU A 204 -21.66 22.02 -6.07
CA LEU A 204 -21.07 21.13 -5.06
C LEU A 204 -20.89 19.71 -5.59
N GLN A 205 -21.88 19.15 -6.30
CA GLN A 205 -21.77 17.82 -6.93
C GLN A 205 -20.58 17.75 -7.88
N ARG A 206 -20.49 18.74 -8.77
CA ARG A 206 -19.41 18.81 -9.75
C ARG A 206 -18.04 18.95 -9.10
N HIS A 207 -17.96 19.70 -7.99
CA HIS A 207 -16.72 19.83 -7.26
C HIS A 207 -16.34 18.50 -6.60
N LEU A 208 -17.26 17.88 -5.86
CA LEU A 208 -17.05 16.61 -5.17
C LEU A 208 -16.61 15.48 -6.11
N ILE A 209 -17.20 15.40 -7.31
CA ILE A 209 -16.80 14.44 -8.34
C ILE A 209 -15.35 14.69 -8.81
N ARG A 210 -14.96 15.95 -8.99
CA ARG A 210 -13.65 16.32 -9.55
C ARG A 210 -12.53 16.37 -8.51
N SER A 211 -12.86 16.48 -7.23
CA SER A 211 -11.90 16.37 -6.14
C SER A 211 -11.92 14.95 -5.59
N LEU A 212 -12.69 14.68 -4.53
CA LEU A 212 -12.60 13.45 -3.75
C LEU A 212 -12.94 12.18 -4.55
N CYS A 213 -13.93 12.20 -5.43
CA CYS A 213 -14.22 11.02 -6.25
C CYS A 213 -13.10 10.75 -7.26
N SER A 214 -12.48 11.79 -7.82
CA SER A 214 -11.33 11.66 -8.71
C SER A 214 -10.10 11.15 -7.93
N ASP A 215 -9.84 11.69 -6.74
CA ASP A 215 -8.76 11.23 -5.86
C ASP A 215 -8.93 9.77 -5.46
N MET A 216 -10.16 9.36 -5.13
CA MET A 216 -10.48 7.98 -4.81
C MET A 216 -10.24 7.05 -6.01
N CYS A 217 -10.67 7.46 -7.21
CA CYS A 217 -10.38 6.73 -8.46
C CYS A 217 -8.87 6.59 -8.69
N ASP A 218 -8.11 7.68 -8.52
CA ASP A 218 -6.67 7.69 -8.71
C ASP A 218 -5.96 6.76 -7.71
N ASN A 219 -6.44 6.69 -6.46
CA ASN A 219 -5.92 5.76 -5.46
C ASN A 219 -6.23 4.29 -5.81
N ILE A 220 -7.42 3.99 -6.32
CA ILE A 220 -7.74 2.64 -6.83
C ILE A 220 -6.82 2.29 -8.01
N LEU A 221 -6.58 3.23 -8.92
CA LEU A 221 -5.67 3.02 -10.06
C LEU A 221 -4.23 2.77 -9.61
N ARG A 222 -3.73 3.52 -8.63
CA ARG A 222 -2.38 3.35 -8.05
C ARG A 222 -2.19 2.00 -7.37
N GLU A 223 -3.22 1.49 -6.70
CA GLU A 223 -3.18 0.15 -6.11
C GLU A 223 -3.11 -0.96 -7.17
N LEU A 224 -3.82 -0.77 -8.30
CA LEU A 224 -3.87 -1.77 -9.38
C LEU A 224 -2.67 -1.69 -10.33
N ASP A 225 -2.09 -0.51 -10.49
CA ASP A 225 -0.89 -0.28 -11.31
C ASP A 225 0.09 0.63 -10.55
N PRO A 226 1.08 0.03 -9.86
CA PRO A 226 2.10 0.78 -9.12
C PRO A 226 2.92 1.74 -9.99
N SER A 227 2.92 1.61 -11.32
CA SER A 227 3.58 2.59 -12.20
C SER A 227 2.92 3.97 -12.14
N ALA A 228 1.67 4.06 -11.68
CA ALA A 228 0.99 5.31 -11.43
C ALA A 228 1.51 6.05 -10.17
N ASN A 229 2.27 5.40 -9.28
CA ASN A 229 2.87 6.01 -8.09
C ASN A 229 4.02 6.97 -8.41
N SER A 230 4.57 6.91 -9.64
CA SER A 230 5.63 7.83 -10.06
C SER A 230 5.12 9.27 -10.26
N LYS A 231 3.81 9.50 -10.17
CA LYS A 231 3.17 10.80 -10.40
C LYS A 231 2.69 11.39 -9.09
N THR A 232 3.15 12.61 -8.81
CA THR A 232 2.68 13.40 -7.67
C THR A 232 1.37 14.12 -8.04
N GLY A 233 0.36 14.02 -7.17
CA GLY A 233 -0.93 14.70 -7.36
C GLY A 233 -1.96 13.92 -8.18
N GLN A 234 -3.08 14.59 -8.51
CA GLN A 234 -4.20 14.01 -9.28
C GLN A 234 -3.80 13.67 -10.70
N LEU A 235 -4.30 12.52 -11.19
CA LEU A 235 -4.11 12.08 -12.56
C LEU A 235 -5.06 12.83 -13.50
N THR A 236 -4.55 13.25 -14.66
CA THR A 236 -5.41 13.83 -15.69
C THR A 236 -6.33 12.78 -16.32
N ILE A 237 -7.37 13.22 -17.02
CA ILE A 237 -8.30 12.33 -17.72
C ILE A 237 -7.55 11.47 -18.75
N GLU A 238 -6.62 12.06 -19.49
CA GLU A 238 -5.78 11.39 -20.48
C GLU A 238 -4.86 10.35 -19.85
N GLU A 239 -4.31 10.67 -18.68
CA GLU A 239 -3.45 9.76 -17.93
C GLU A 239 -4.23 8.56 -17.39
N ARG A 240 -5.40 8.79 -16.80
CA ARG A 240 -6.30 7.71 -16.38
C ARG A 240 -6.67 6.81 -17.56
N ASN A 241 -7.07 7.40 -18.69
CA ASN A 241 -7.40 6.65 -19.90
C ASN A 241 -6.23 5.76 -20.38
N LYS A 242 -5.00 6.29 -20.40
CA LYS A 242 -3.81 5.53 -20.80
C LYS A 242 -3.52 4.36 -19.85
N LEU A 243 -3.70 4.54 -18.55
CA LEU A 243 -3.51 3.48 -17.55
C LEU A 243 -4.59 2.41 -17.73
N ILE A 244 -5.86 2.80 -17.79
CA ILE A 244 -7.01 1.90 -17.94
C ILE A 244 -6.90 1.04 -19.20
N GLN A 245 -6.47 1.62 -20.32
CA GLN A 245 -6.29 0.89 -21.59
C GLN A 245 -5.23 -0.21 -21.52
N LYS A 246 -4.22 -0.07 -20.65
CA LYS A 246 -3.17 -1.10 -20.45
C LYS A 246 -3.63 -2.26 -19.58
N MET A 247 -4.70 -2.08 -18.79
CA MET A 247 -5.18 -3.10 -17.88
C MET A 247 -5.90 -4.23 -18.62
N SER A 248 -5.82 -5.45 -18.08
CA SER A 248 -6.62 -6.59 -18.54
C SER A 248 -8.07 -6.50 -18.03
N GLU A 249 -8.95 -7.30 -18.61
CA GLU A 249 -10.26 -7.54 -18.00
C GLU A 249 -10.11 -8.36 -16.71
N PRO A 250 -10.96 -8.16 -15.68
CA PRO A 250 -12.12 -7.24 -15.63
C PRO A 250 -11.79 -5.79 -15.23
N ASN A 251 -10.54 -5.49 -14.82
CA ASN A 251 -10.14 -4.18 -14.28
C ASN A 251 -10.48 -3.04 -15.24
N ARG A 252 -10.21 -3.24 -16.54
CA ARG A 252 -10.50 -2.25 -17.58
C ARG A 252 -11.99 -1.88 -17.62
N SER A 253 -12.90 -2.84 -17.58
CA SER A 253 -14.35 -2.60 -17.62
C SER A 253 -14.85 -1.77 -16.43
N PHE A 254 -14.47 -2.13 -15.20
CA PHE A 254 -14.86 -1.40 -14.00
C PHE A 254 -14.31 0.03 -13.98
N LEU A 255 -13.01 0.19 -14.26
CA LEU A 255 -12.36 1.50 -14.21
C LEU A 255 -12.79 2.42 -15.35
N SER A 256 -13.13 1.88 -16.52
CA SER A 256 -13.70 2.68 -17.61
C SER A 256 -15.03 3.30 -17.19
N LYS A 257 -15.91 2.52 -16.55
CA LYS A 257 -17.18 3.03 -16.02
C LYS A 257 -16.96 4.10 -14.95
N VAL A 258 -16.03 3.88 -14.02
CA VAL A 258 -15.68 4.91 -13.02
C VAL A 258 -15.20 6.17 -13.72
N ASN A 259 -14.24 6.07 -14.63
CA ASN A 259 -13.65 7.22 -15.31
C ASN A 259 -14.67 8.01 -16.14
N GLU A 260 -15.61 7.34 -16.80
CA GLU A 260 -16.74 7.98 -17.47
C GLU A 260 -17.63 8.76 -16.48
N SER A 261 -17.92 8.19 -15.32
CA SER A 261 -18.77 8.86 -14.31
C SER A 261 -18.12 10.08 -13.67
N LEU A 262 -16.80 10.21 -13.70
CA LEU A 262 -16.09 11.42 -13.24
C LEU A 262 -16.41 12.66 -14.10
N ASN A 263 -16.93 12.46 -15.32
CA ASN A 263 -17.44 13.54 -16.17
C ASN A 263 -18.94 13.80 -15.99
N GLY A 264 -19.60 12.99 -15.16
CA GLY A 264 -21.02 13.07 -14.87
C GLY A 264 -21.42 14.28 -14.03
N LYS A 265 -22.71 14.33 -13.71
CA LYS A 265 -23.30 15.37 -12.85
C LYS A 265 -23.85 14.83 -11.53
N ASN A 266 -23.95 13.50 -11.38
CA ASN A 266 -24.59 12.84 -10.26
C ASN A 266 -23.53 12.12 -9.40
N VAL A 267 -23.34 12.61 -8.18
CA VAL A 267 -22.37 12.05 -7.22
C VAL A 267 -22.72 10.60 -6.87
N GLU A 268 -23.99 10.28 -6.64
CA GLU A 268 -24.45 8.96 -6.21
C GLU A 268 -24.12 7.90 -7.27
N THR A 269 -24.32 8.22 -8.56
CA THR A 269 -23.94 7.32 -9.65
C THR A 269 -22.43 7.06 -9.70
N THR A 270 -21.62 8.10 -9.49
CA THR A 270 -20.15 7.97 -9.42
C THR A 270 -19.72 7.18 -8.20
N LEU A 271 -20.36 7.42 -7.05
CA LEU A 271 -20.08 6.74 -5.79
C LEU A 271 -20.36 5.24 -5.89
N THR A 272 -21.51 4.83 -6.45
CA THR A 272 -21.81 3.41 -6.68
C THR A 272 -20.76 2.74 -7.55
N ARG A 273 -20.32 3.39 -8.64
CA ARG A 273 -19.27 2.82 -9.52
C ARG A 273 -17.92 2.69 -8.80
N LEU A 274 -17.60 3.64 -7.92
CA LEU A 274 -16.41 3.58 -7.07
C LEU A 274 -16.51 2.47 -6.01
N GLU A 275 -17.69 2.27 -5.42
CA GLU A 275 -17.99 1.17 -4.49
C GLU A 275 -17.82 -0.18 -5.19
N ASP A 276 -18.39 -0.34 -6.39
CA ASP A 276 -18.25 -1.54 -7.21
C ASP A 276 -16.77 -1.82 -7.54
N ALA A 277 -16.03 -0.81 -8.03
CA ALA A 277 -14.62 -0.97 -8.36
C ALA A 277 -13.75 -1.31 -7.13
N ALA A 278 -14.00 -0.68 -5.97
CA ALA A 278 -13.28 -1.00 -4.75
C ALA A 278 -13.57 -2.43 -4.26
N ASN A 279 -14.83 -2.86 -4.33
CA ASN A 279 -15.23 -4.20 -3.92
C ASN A 279 -14.67 -5.27 -4.86
N ASP A 280 -14.89 -5.13 -6.17
CA ASP A 280 -14.56 -6.17 -7.13
C ASP A 280 -13.07 -6.23 -7.48
N LEU A 281 -12.36 -5.09 -7.48
CA LEU A 281 -10.95 -5.04 -7.88
C LEU A 281 -9.99 -5.10 -6.69
N LEU A 282 -10.35 -4.50 -5.55
CA LEU A 282 -9.48 -4.42 -4.37
C LEU A 282 -9.94 -5.33 -3.22
N GLN A 283 -11.08 -6.02 -3.35
CA GLN A 283 -11.72 -6.78 -2.27
C GLN A 283 -11.98 -5.91 -1.03
N LEU A 284 -12.21 -4.61 -1.27
CA LEU A 284 -12.38 -3.61 -0.23
C LEU A 284 -13.87 -3.34 -0.02
N SER A 285 -14.45 -3.92 1.03
CA SER A 285 -15.83 -3.67 1.40
C SER A 285 -15.99 -2.25 1.98
N LEU A 286 -16.58 -1.36 1.19
CA LEU A 286 -16.94 -0.01 1.59
C LEU A 286 -18.35 0.00 2.16
N LYS A 287 -18.48 0.36 3.45
CA LYS A 287 -19.77 0.44 4.14
C LYS A 287 -20.16 1.88 4.31
N ARG A 288 -21.33 2.25 3.80
CA ARG A 288 -21.88 3.60 4.00
C ARG A 288 -22.05 3.88 5.50
N PRO A 289 -21.61 5.06 5.98
CA PRO A 289 -21.76 5.43 7.38
C PRO A 289 -23.22 5.36 7.85
N ASN A 290 -23.44 4.71 9.00
CA ASN A 290 -24.72 4.79 9.70
C ASN A 290 -24.82 6.12 10.47
N LYS A 291 -26.00 6.44 11.00
CA LYS A 291 -26.24 7.71 11.70
C LYS A 291 -25.29 8.00 12.87
N LYS A 292 -24.78 6.97 13.55
CA LYS A 292 -23.80 7.15 14.64
C LYS A 292 -22.43 7.51 14.06
N ASN A 293 -21.93 6.71 13.13
CA ASN A 293 -20.63 6.92 12.49
C ASN A 293 -20.56 8.28 11.79
N GLU A 294 -21.66 8.72 11.18
CA GLU A 294 -21.72 10.04 10.57
C GLU A 294 -21.53 11.19 11.53
N LYS A 295 -22.10 11.08 12.73
CA LYS A 295 -21.87 12.08 13.77
C LYS A 295 -20.39 12.10 14.17
N ASP A 296 -19.78 10.93 14.34
CA ASP A 296 -18.36 10.84 14.71
C ASP A 296 -17.45 11.44 13.61
N ILE A 297 -17.71 11.12 12.34
CA ILE A 297 -16.97 11.68 11.20
C ILE A 297 -17.21 13.19 11.07
N ALA A 298 -18.45 13.66 11.24
CA ALA A 298 -18.76 15.08 11.20
C ALA A 298 -18.05 15.84 12.33
N LEU A 299 -18.00 15.27 13.54
CA LEU A 299 -17.23 15.85 14.64
C LEU A 299 -15.73 15.93 14.31
N ASP A 300 -15.15 14.87 13.75
CA ASP A 300 -13.74 14.86 13.31
C ASP A 300 -13.48 15.94 12.24
N ILE A 301 -14.34 16.06 11.22
CA ILE A 301 -14.24 17.12 10.20
C ILE A 301 -14.32 18.49 10.87
N ARG A 302 -15.25 18.70 11.80
CA ARG A 302 -15.42 19.96 12.51
C ARG A 302 -14.15 20.37 13.26
N GLU A 303 -13.57 19.47 14.05
CA GLU A 303 -12.37 19.75 14.82
C GLU A 303 -11.17 20.03 13.91
N LYS A 304 -11.01 19.29 12.80
CA LYS A 304 -9.98 19.56 11.80
C LYS A 304 -10.13 20.93 11.15
N LEU A 305 -11.35 21.33 10.79
CA LEU A 305 -11.61 22.64 10.21
C LEU A 305 -11.40 23.77 11.23
N LYS A 306 -11.77 23.58 12.50
CA LYS A 306 -11.51 24.54 13.57
C LYS A 306 -10.01 24.69 13.84
N ALA A 307 -9.27 23.59 13.93
CA ALA A 307 -7.82 23.62 14.09
C ALA A 307 -7.16 24.40 12.94
N LYS A 308 -7.56 24.12 11.69
CA LYS A 308 -7.08 24.88 10.53
C LYS A 308 -7.44 26.37 10.62
N LEU A 309 -8.67 26.70 11.04
CA LEU A 309 -9.12 28.08 11.17
C LEU A 309 -8.35 28.85 12.24
N THR A 310 -7.97 28.21 13.36
CA THR A 310 -7.24 28.84 14.48
C THR A 310 -5.95 29.51 14.05
N ASP A 311 -5.19 28.89 13.16
CA ASP A 311 -3.88 29.42 12.74
C ASP A 311 -3.93 30.16 11.40
N GLU A 312 -5.07 30.09 10.69
CA GLU A 312 -5.23 30.69 9.37
C GLU A 312 -5.20 32.22 9.42
N GLN A 313 -4.50 32.82 8.44
CA GLN A 313 -4.32 34.26 8.29
C GLN A 313 -4.85 34.76 6.95
N ASP A 314 -4.96 33.89 5.93
CA ASP A 314 -5.51 34.28 4.64
C ASP A 314 -7.01 34.60 4.75
N PRO A 315 -7.43 35.84 4.47
CA PRO A 315 -8.84 36.25 4.52
C PRO A 315 -9.77 35.35 3.70
N ALA A 316 -9.32 34.90 2.52
CA ALA A 316 -10.14 34.05 1.66
C ALA A 316 -10.38 32.67 2.30
N MET A 317 -9.33 32.06 2.85
CA MET A 317 -9.44 30.79 3.55
C MET A 317 -10.21 30.91 4.87
N ILE A 318 -10.02 31.99 5.64
CA ILE A 318 -10.79 32.27 6.87
C ILE A 318 -12.29 32.31 6.54
N LEU A 319 -12.68 33.06 5.52
CA LEU A 319 -14.08 33.16 5.09
C LEU A 319 -14.61 31.79 4.66
N HIS A 320 -13.85 31.06 3.83
CA HIS A 320 -14.25 29.75 3.32
C HIS A 320 -14.48 28.72 4.45
N LEU A 321 -13.54 28.60 5.38
CA LEU A 321 -13.63 27.70 6.54
C LEU A 321 -14.81 28.10 7.44
N THR A 322 -14.97 29.39 7.71
CA THR A 322 -16.05 29.93 8.54
C THR A 322 -17.42 29.62 7.94
N VAL A 323 -17.62 29.90 6.66
CA VAL A 323 -18.89 29.62 5.96
C VAL A 323 -19.21 28.12 5.97
N THR A 324 -18.20 27.26 5.83
CA THR A 324 -18.38 25.81 5.90
C THR A 324 -18.79 25.35 7.30
N LEU A 325 -18.22 25.94 8.35
CA LEU A 325 -18.57 25.67 9.75
C LEU A 325 -19.96 26.19 10.12
N ILE A 326 -20.34 27.37 9.63
CA ILE A 326 -21.70 27.92 9.79
C ILE A 326 -22.72 27.05 9.07
N PHE A 327 -22.40 26.58 7.86
CA PHE A 327 -23.26 25.63 7.15
C PHE A 327 -23.55 24.39 7.99
N TYR A 328 -22.52 23.81 8.61
CA TYR A 328 -22.70 22.68 9.54
C TYR A 328 -23.62 23.01 10.71
N ALA A 329 -23.48 24.19 11.30
CA ALA A 329 -24.32 24.63 12.42
C ALA A 329 -25.80 24.79 12.02
N VAL A 330 -26.05 25.43 10.86
CA VAL A 330 -27.40 25.71 10.34
C VAL A 330 -28.09 24.44 9.84
N THR A 331 -27.37 23.54 9.15
CA THR A 331 -27.94 22.33 8.54
C THR A 331 -28.01 21.12 9.49
N THR A 332 -27.90 21.37 10.80
CA THR A 332 -28.03 20.34 11.85
C THR A 332 -27.03 19.19 11.67
N GLY A 333 -25.76 19.56 11.50
CA GLY A 333 -24.66 18.59 11.58
C GLY A 333 -24.14 18.05 10.25
N ARG A 334 -24.55 18.63 9.12
CA ARG A 334 -24.09 18.20 7.79
C ARG A 334 -22.96 19.07 7.25
N PHE A 335 -21.91 18.44 6.75
CA PHE A 335 -20.82 19.15 6.09
C PHE A 335 -20.96 19.12 4.58
N ILE A 336 -20.34 20.10 3.93
CA ILE A 336 -20.19 20.18 2.48
C ILE A 336 -18.72 20.22 2.12
N HIS A 337 -18.42 19.71 0.93
CA HIS A 337 -17.15 19.93 0.27
C HIS A 337 -17.36 20.96 -0.83
N ALA A 338 -16.94 22.21 -0.57
CA ALA A 338 -17.23 23.35 -1.42
C ALA A 338 -15.95 23.93 -2.02
N PRO A 339 -15.97 24.38 -3.29
CA PRO A 339 -14.90 25.19 -3.83
C PRO A 339 -15.06 26.65 -3.38
N GLY A 340 -13.99 27.44 -3.38
CA GLY A 340 -14.05 28.88 -3.01
C GLY A 340 -15.09 29.68 -3.80
N LYS A 341 -15.29 29.38 -5.09
CA LYS A 341 -16.32 30.02 -5.93
C LYS A 341 -17.77 29.77 -5.48
N ALA A 342 -18.03 28.76 -4.65
CA ALA A 342 -19.35 28.49 -4.11
C ALA A 342 -19.66 29.33 -2.86
N VAL A 343 -18.66 29.98 -2.26
CA VAL A 343 -18.80 30.77 -1.02
C VAL A 343 -19.89 31.85 -1.14
N PRO A 344 -19.99 32.66 -2.22
CA PRO A 344 -21.07 33.65 -2.32
C PRO A 344 -22.47 33.04 -2.33
N ALA A 345 -22.63 31.92 -3.04
CA ALA A 345 -23.90 31.19 -3.09
C ALA A 345 -24.24 30.55 -1.73
N LEU A 346 -23.24 30.09 -0.99
CA LEU A 346 -23.39 29.58 0.37
C LEU A 346 -23.80 30.68 1.35
N ILE A 347 -23.15 31.86 1.31
CA ILE A 347 -23.54 33.00 2.16
C ILE A 347 -24.99 33.39 1.88
N LYS A 348 -25.37 33.47 0.59
CA LYS A 348 -26.77 33.72 0.19
C LYS A 348 -27.73 32.67 0.76
N TYR A 349 -27.39 31.39 0.67
CA TYR A 349 -28.20 30.31 1.25
C TYR A 349 -28.37 30.47 2.77
N LEU A 350 -27.26 30.70 3.48
CA LEU A 350 -27.23 30.82 4.93
C LEU A 350 -27.95 32.08 5.44
N SER A 351 -28.04 33.13 4.61
CA SER A 351 -28.65 34.40 5.01
C SER A 351 -30.08 34.27 5.55
N LYS A 352 -30.81 33.24 5.10
CA LYS A 352 -32.18 32.93 5.54
C LYS A 352 -32.26 32.54 7.03
N ALA A 353 -31.16 32.06 7.61
CA ALA A 353 -31.10 31.54 8.97
C ALA A 353 -30.20 32.39 9.90
N LEU A 354 -29.48 33.38 9.36
CA LEU A 354 -28.52 34.19 10.09
C LEU A 354 -29.09 35.56 10.47
N PRO A 355 -28.72 36.13 11.64
CA PRO A 355 -29.03 37.50 12.00
C PRO A 355 -28.44 38.52 11.01
N THR A 356 -29.10 39.67 10.87
CA THR A 356 -28.69 40.73 9.94
C THR A 356 -27.24 41.18 10.12
N ASN A 357 -26.79 41.37 11.36
CA ASN A 357 -25.40 41.77 11.66
C ASN A 357 -24.40 40.74 11.14
N VAL A 358 -24.63 39.45 11.41
CA VAL A 358 -23.76 38.36 10.93
C VAL A 358 -23.73 38.30 9.41
N ASN A 359 -24.89 38.43 8.76
CA ASN A 359 -24.97 38.49 7.29
C ASN A 359 -24.17 39.64 6.70
N GLN A 360 -24.29 40.83 7.28
CA GLN A 360 -23.54 42.00 6.83
C GLN A 360 -22.04 41.77 6.94
N ARG A 361 -21.54 41.25 8.07
CA ARG A 361 -20.11 40.96 8.27
C ARG A 361 -19.58 39.93 7.28
N LEU A 362 -20.35 38.88 6.96
CA LEU A 362 -19.97 37.89 5.96
C LEU A 362 -19.88 38.50 4.55
N HIS A 363 -20.83 39.38 4.19
CA HIS A 363 -20.80 40.07 2.91
C HIS A 363 -19.65 41.07 2.79
N GLU A 364 -19.36 41.84 3.84
CA GLU A 364 -18.20 42.74 3.88
C GLU A 364 -16.87 41.98 3.65
N MET A 365 -16.71 40.83 4.32
CA MET A 365 -15.54 39.96 4.15
C MET A 365 -15.48 39.36 2.73
N GLN A 366 -16.62 38.96 2.18
CA GLN A 366 -16.71 38.45 0.81
C GLN A 366 -16.27 39.51 -0.20
N ASP A 367 -16.76 40.74 -0.08
CA ASP A 367 -16.43 41.83 -1.00
C ASP A 367 -14.94 42.17 -0.95
N TYR A 368 -14.36 42.18 0.26
CA TYR A 368 -12.92 42.35 0.46
C TYR A 368 -12.10 41.25 -0.24
N VAL A 369 -12.45 39.98 -0.05
CA VAL A 369 -11.77 38.85 -0.70
C VAL A 369 -11.87 38.94 -2.22
N ILE A 370 -13.04 39.29 -2.75
CA ILE A 370 -13.25 39.46 -4.20
C ILE A 370 -12.38 40.60 -4.74
N GLN A 371 -12.34 41.75 -4.06
CA GLN A 371 -11.51 42.89 -4.46
C GLN A 371 -10.03 42.52 -4.50
N GLN A 372 -9.52 41.82 -3.48
CA GLN A 372 -8.13 41.34 -3.45
C GLN A 372 -7.82 40.41 -4.64
N SER A 373 -8.75 39.51 -4.99
CA SER A 373 -8.55 38.56 -6.09
C SER A 373 -8.64 39.17 -7.50
N THR A 374 -9.36 40.28 -7.66
CA THR A 374 -9.66 40.88 -8.98
C THR A 374 -8.73 42.04 -9.34
N THR A 375 -8.32 42.85 -8.36
CA THR A 375 -7.53 44.06 -8.65
C THR A 375 -6.02 43.87 -8.55
N GLY A 376 -5.52 42.79 -7.92
CA GLY A 376 -4.08 42.57 -7.69
C GLY A 376 -3.41 43.66 -6.83
N ALA A 377 -4.16 44.69 -6.44
CA ALA A 377 -3.78 45.79 -5.59
C ALA A 377 -4.26 45.49 -4.17
N ALA A 378 -3.55 46.05 -3.18
CA ALA A 378 -3.97 46.02 -1.79
C ALA A 378 -5.33 46.74 -1.67
N ALA A 379 -6.42 45.97 -1.67
CA ALA A 379 -7.71 46.44 -1.18
C ALA A 379 -7.48 47.08 0.19
N ALA A 380 -8.19 48.18 0.49
CA ALA A 380 -8.06 48.84 1.79
C ALA A 380 -8.17 47.78 2.89
N PRO A 381 -7.15 47.64 3.76
CA PRO A 381 -7.07 46.51 4.66
C PRO A 381 -8.30 46.48 5.55
N LEU A 382 -9.01 45.36 5.53
CA LEU A 382 -10.09 45.13 6.49
C LEU A 382 -9.48 45.20 7.89
N SER A 383 -10.12 45.88 8.82
CA SER A 383 -9.62 45.99 10.19
C SER A 383 -9.43 44.58 10.80
N THR A 384 -8.34 44.38 11.52
CA THR A 384 -8.01 43.08 12.15
C THR A 384 -9.18 42.55 12.98
N ASP A 385 -9.88 43.44 13.70
CA ASP A 385 -11.06 43.10 14.51
C ASP A 385 -12.20 42.45 13.69
N ARG A 386 -12.38 42.86 12.42
CA ARG A 386 -13.42 42.30 11.55
C ARG A 386 -13.04 40.89 11.10
N ILE A 387 -11.76 40.67 10.77
CA ILE A 387 -11.25 39.34 10.41
C ILE A 387 -11.33 38.40 11.61
N GLU A 388 -10.96 38.89 12.79
CA GLU A 388 -11.01 38.14 14.05
C GLU A 388 -12.45 37.80 14.45
N PHE A 389 -13.40 38.71 14.21
CA PHE A 389 -14.83 38.42 14.40
C PHE A 389 -15.29 37.24 13.54
N ILE A 390 -14.98 37.23 12.24
CA ILE A 390 -15.34 36.12 11.33
C ILE A 390 -14.70 34.81 11.81
N LYS A 391 -13.43 34.86 12.21
CA LYS A 391 -12.72 33.71 12.75
C LYS A 391 -13.38 33.18 14.04
N LYS A 392 -13.73 34.06 14.97
CA LYS A 392 -14.44 33.71 16.22
C LYS A 392 -15.82 33.13 15.94
N LEU A 393 -16.53 33.65 14.95
CA LEU A 393 -17.82 33.13 14.50
C LEU A 393 -17.70 31.68 14.03
N GLY A 394 -16.72 31.37 13.16
CA GLY A 394 -16.45 30.01 12.70
C GLY A 394 -16.04 29.07 13.84
N LEU A 395 -15.13 29.50 14.73
CA LEU A 395 -14.68 28.70 15.88
C LEU A 395 -15.81 28.40 16.88
N SER A 396 -16.80 29.29 16.97
CA SER A 396 -17.95 29.10 17.86
C SER A 396 -19.00 28.14 17.31
N ALA A 397 -18.98 27.87 16.00
CA ALA A 397 -19.98 27.03 15.33
C ALA A 397 -20.11 25.64 15.98
N LYS A 398 -21.34 25.28 16.34
CA LYS A 398 -21.74 23.97 16.86
C LYS A 398 -23.10 23.57 16.29
N GLU A 399 -23.41 22.28 16.31
CA GLU A 399 -24.72 21.79 15.88
C GLU A 399 -25.83 22.50 16.65
N ASN A 400 -26.87 22.95 15.95
CA ASN A 400 -28.01 23.69 16.52
C ASN A 400 -27.62 25.00 17.24
N MET A 401 -26.50 25.62 16.85
CA MET A 401 -26.13 26.90 17.42
C MET A 401 -27.15 27.98 17.03
N SER A 402 -27.69 28.67 18.04
CA SER A 402 -28.35 29.96 17.82
C SER A 402 -27.30 31.03 17.57
N PHE A 403 -27.44 31.76 16.47
CA PHE A 403 -26.59 32.90 16.15
C PHE A 403 -27.07 34.21 16.80
N ALA A 404 -28.17 34.18 17.57
CA ALA A 404 -28.74 35.37 18.20
C ALA A 404 -27.78 36.06 19.18
N SER A 405 -26.84 35.32 19.80
CA SER A 405 -25.82 35.89 20.69
C SER A 405 -24.79 36.77 19.97
N PHE A 406 -24.71 36.71 18.64
CA PHE A 406 -23.88 37.60 17.83
C PHE A 406 -24.67 38.83 17.32
N SER A 407 -25.94 38.96 17.72
CA SER A 407 -26.78 40.12 17.38
C SER A 407 -26.65 41.27 18.39
N THR A 408 -25.99 41.04 19.53
CA THR A 408 -25.91 41.99 20.66
C THR A 408 -24.64 42.82 20.71
N ASP A 409 -23.73 42.67 19.75
CA ASP A 409 -22.71 43.69 19.51
C ASP A 409 -23.40 44.83 18.74
N THR A 410 -24.23 45.56 19.48
CA THR A 410 -24.69 46.89 19.12
C THR A 410 -23.49 47.72 18.71
N ASP A 411 -23.66 48.48 17.63
CA ASP A 411 -22.94 49.72 17.36
C ASP A 411 -23.12 50.71 18.55
N GLU A 412 -22.60 50.37 19.73
CA GLU A 412 -22.39 51.30 20.82
C GLU A 412 -20.94 51.77 20.77
N ALA A 413 -20.77 52.91 20.11
CA ALA A 413 -19.74 53.92 20.32
C ALA A 413 -18.27 53.51 20.08
N GLN A 414 -17.76 53.81 18.88
CA GLN A 414 -16.82 54.92 18.66
C GLN A 414 -16.64 55.24 17.18
#